data_AF-A0AAV9D8T1-F1
#
_entry.id   AF-A0AAV9D8T1-F1
#
_cell.length_a   1.000
_cell.length_b   1.000
_cell.length_c   1.000
_cell.angle_alpha   90.00
_cell.angle_beta   90.00
_cell.angle_gamma   90.00
#
_symmetry.space_group_name_H-M   'P 1'
#
loop_
_entity.id
_entity.type
_entity.pdbx_description
1 polymer ?
#
loop_
_entity_poly.entity_id
_entity_poly.type
_entity_poly.pdbx_seq_one_letter_code
_entity_poly.pdbx_strand_id
1 'polypeptide(L)'
;MNLFDKVPSVAKDAFVAPSASVIGDVKVGDRSSIWYGCVLRGDVNGISVGSETNIQDNSLVHVAKSNLSGKVKPTIIGDRVTVGHSAVLHGCTVENEAFVGMGATLLDGVVVETNAMVAAGALVRQDTRIPSGEVWGGNPARFLRKLTDEEMKFFVESATNYSNLAQVHASENAKNFDEIEFEKVLRKKFANHNEDYDSMLGVVREVPPELVLPDTMLREKSLKPSQ
;
A
#
# COMPACT_ATOMS: atom_id res chain seq x y z
N MET A 1 5.16 7.96 16.00
CA MET A 1 5.09 8.56 17.35
C MET A 1 5.11 7.45 18.38
N ASN A 2 5.98 7.56 19.39
CA ASN A 2 5.99 6.65 20.52
C ASN A 2 4.78 6.90 21.44
N LEU A 3 4.38 5.88 22.19
CA LEU A 3 3.39 6.03 23.25
C LEU A 3 3.82 5.19 24.45
N PHE A 4 4.02 5.84 25.60
CA PHE A 4 4.67 5.24 26.76
C PHE A 4 6.05 4.66 26.39
N ASP A 5 6.28 3.38 26.68
CA ASP A 5 7.48 2.59 26.37
C ASP A 5 7.45 1.94 24.97
N LYS A 6 6.32 2.06 24.24
CA LYS A 6 6.14 1.45 22.93
C LYS A 6 6.60 2.39 21.82
N VAL A 7 7.48 1.88 20.96
CA VAL A 7 8.06 2.62 19.83
C VAL A 7 7.73 1.88 18.54
N PRO A 8 7.17 2.57 17.52
CA PRO A 8 7.02 1.97 16.21
C PRO A 8 8.36 1.54 15.62
N SER A 9 8.43 0.32 15.10
CA SER A 9 9.58 -0.22 14.40
C SER A 9 9.23 -0.38 12.92
N VAL A 10 9.89 0.40 12.07
CA VAL A 10 9.66 0.41 10.62
C VAL A 10 10.96 -0.02 9.94
N ALA A 11 10.86 -0.98 9.02
CA ALA A 11 11.99 -1.42 8.21
C ALA A 11 12.58 -0.27 7.38
N LYS A 12 13.88 -0.34 7.09
CA LYS A 12 14.61 0.76 6.42
C LYS A 12 14.13 1.00 4.98
N ASP A 13 13.69 -0.05 4.30
CA ASP A 13 13.20 -0.03 2.92
C ASP A 13 11.67 0.06 2.83
N ALA A 14 10.98 0.22 3.97
CA ALA A 14 9.56 0.48 4.01
C ALA A 14 9.27 1.97 3.79
N PHE A 15 8.23 2.27 3.03
CA PHE A 15 7.76 3.64 2.82
C PHE A 15 6.68 4.01 3.83
N VAL A 16 6.82 5.17 4.48
CA VAL A 16 5.76 5.76 5.29
C VAL A 16 5.52 7.17 4.77
N ALA A 17 4.33 7.42 4.27
CA ALA A 17 3.95 8.72 3.75
C ALA A 17 4.02 9.79 4.85
N PRO A 18 4.45 11.03 4.55
CA PRO A 18 4.57 12.10 5.55
C PRO A 18 3.26 12.45 6.27
N SER A 19 2.11 12.20 5.64
CA SER A 19 0.79 12.42 6.24
C SER A 19 0.25 11.22 7.02
N ALA A 20 0.96 10.08 7.03
CA ALA A 20 0.54 8.90 7.77
C ALA A 20 0.95 9.00 9.25
N SER A 21 0.08 8.55 10.14
CA SER A 21 0.33 8.50 11.58
C SER A 21 0.54 7.06 12.03
N VAL A 22 1.77 6.71 12.40
CA VAL A 22 2.12 5.41 12.99
C VAL A 22 2.43 5.59 14.47
N ILE A 23 1.63 4.99 15.36
CA ILE A 23 1.58 5.31 16.80
C ILE A 23 1.59 4.04 17.66
N GLY A 24 2.45 4.00 18.68
CA GLY A 24 2.48 2.94 19.69
C GLY A 24 3.27 1.70 19.27
N ASP A 25 2.81 0.51 19.64
CA ASP A 25 3.45 -0.77 19.29
C ASP A 25 3.03 -1.18 17.88
N VAL A 26 3.77 -0.67 16.89
CA VAL A 26 3.54 -0.98 15.48
C VAL A 26 4.83 -1.49 14.87
N LYS A 27 4.77 -2.63 14.19
CA LYS A 27 5.88 -3.20 13.42
C LYS A 27 5.52 -3.21 11.95
N VAL A 28 6.40 -2.69 11.10
CA VAL A 28 6.25 -2.68 9.65
C VAL A 28 7.44 -3.39 9.02
N GLY A 29 7.16 -4.48 8.29
CA GLY A 29 8.15 -5.31 7.62
C GLY A 29 8.78 -4.67 6.39
N ASP A 30 9.72 -5.39 5.81
CA ASP A 30 10.56 -4.91 4.70
C ASP A 30 9.74 -4.64 3.44
N ARG A 31 10.10 -3.61 2.68
CA ARG A 31 9.42 -3.16 1.44
C ARG A 31 7.92 -2.85 1.58
N SER A 32 7.37 -2.82 2.79
CA SER A 32 5.97 -2.47 3.01
C SER A 32 5.75 -0.97 2.86
N SER A 33 4.51 -0.57 2.58
CA SER A 33 4.17 0.83 2.33
C SER A 33 2.92 1.27 3.09
N ILE A 34 3.03 2.38 3.81
CA ILE A 34 1.93 3.04 4.51
C ILE A 34 1.65 4.36 3.80
N TRP A 35 0.52 4.41 3.09
CA TRP A 35 0.19 5.48 2.14
C TRP A 35 -0.47 6.69 2.82
N TYR A 36 -0.77 7.72 2.05
CA TYR A 36 -1.10 9.04 2.56
C TYR A 36 -2.38 9.04 3.42
N GLY A 37 -2.33 9.75 4.55
CA GLY A 37 -3.47 9.88 5.46
C GLY A 37 -3.80 8.62 6.27
N CYS A 38 -3.01 7.54 6.16
CA CYS A 38 -3.22 6.34 6.96
C CYS A 38 -3.02 6.60 8.46
N VAL A 39 -3.75 5.86 9.30
CA VAL A 39 -3.58 5.87 10.75
C VAL A 39 -3.39 4.44 11.25
N LEU A 40 -2.19 4.12 11.71
CA LEU A 40 -1.86 2.86 12.38
C LEU A 40 -1.66 3.14 13.86
N ARG A 41 -2.64 2.78 14.69
CA ARG A 41 -2.68 3.13 16.11
C ARG A 41 -2.67 1.87 16.99
N GLY A 42 -1.47 1.46 17.41
CA GLY A 42 -1.22 0.31 18.28
C GLY A 42 -1.02 0.70 19.74
N ASP A 43 -1.96 1.43 20.34
CA ASP A 43 -1.83 1.94 21.71
C ASP A 43 -2.15 0.86 22.76
N VAL A 44 -3.34 0.26 22.67
CA VAL A 44 -3.83 -0.74 23.63
C VAL A 44 -3.27 -2.13 23.40
N ASN A 45 -2.76 -2.41 22.19
CA ASN A 45 -2.19 -3.69 21.77
C ASN A 45 -1.29 -3.49 20.53
N GLY A 46 -0.57 -4.52 20.10
CA GLY A 46 0.35 -4.45 18.96
C GLY A 46 -0.34 -4.53 17.60
N ILE A 47 0.22 -3.80 16.63
CA ILE A 47 -0.03 -3.96 15.21
C ILE A 47 1.23 -4.54 14.56
N SER A 48 1.09 -5.61 13.79
CA SER A 48 2.18 -6.17 12.99
C SER A 48 1.76 -6.17 11.53
N VAL A 49 2.59 -5.56 10.68
CA VAL A 49 2.46 -5.57 9.23
C VAL A 49 3.66 -6.33 8.67
N GLY A 50 3.40 -7.36 7.87
CA GLY A 50 4.42 -8.18 7.21
C GLY A 50 5.19 -7.42 6.14
N SER A 51 5.92 -8.16 5.31
CA SER A 51 6.77 -7.62 4.25
C SER A 51 6.01 -7.50 2.92
N GLU A 52 6.39 -6.54 2.08
CA GLU A 52 5.77 -6.23 0.77
C GLU A 52 4.26 -5.95 0.86
N THR A 53 3.78 -5.55 2.04
CA THR A 53 2.37 -5.24 2.29
C THR A 53 2.11 -3.76 2.10
N ASN A 54 1.02 -3.42 1.43
CA ASN A 54 0.62 -2.03 1.20
C ASN A 54 -0.68 -1.70 1.93
N ILE A 55 -0.63 -0.64 2.74
CA ILE A 55 -1.78 -0.05 3.43
C ILE A 55 -2.09 1.28 2.74
N GLN A 56 -3.09 1.25 1.85
CA GLN A 56 -3.38 2.33 0.93
C GLN A 56 -4.13 3.49 1.60
N ASP A 57 -4.19 4.61 0.89
CA ASP A 57 -4.53 5.94 1.42
C ASP A 57 -5.77 5.97 2.33
N ASN A 58 -5.68 6.77 3.39
CA ASN A 58 -6.72 7.00 4.39
C ASN A 58 -7.23 5.75 5.12
N SER A 59 -6.51 4.63 5.06
CA SER A 59 -6.86 3.43 5.81
C SER A 59 -6.57 3.59 7.30
N LEU A 60 -7.41 2.99 8.14
CA LEU A 60 -7.27 3.00 9.58
C LEU A 60 -7.03 1.58 10.08
N VAL A 61 -5.93 1.40 10.80
CA VAL A 61 -5.59 0.15 11.48
C VAL A 61 -5.53 0.41 12.97
N HIS A 62 -6.41 -0.28 13.69
CA HIS A 62 -6.55 -0.16 15.12
C HIS A 62 -6.67 -1.54 15.76
N VAL A 63 -6.60 -1.59 17.08
CA VAL A 63 -6.57 -2.81 17.86
C VAL A 63 -7.66 -2.81 18.92
N ALA A 64 -8.15 -4.00 19.26
CA ALA A 64 -9.02 -4.17 20.42
C ALA A 64 -8.16 -4.42 21.68
N LYS A 65 -8.46 -3.68 22.76
CA LYS A 65 -7.85 -3.94 24.09
C LYS A 65 -8.21 -5.36 24.58
N SER A 66 -9.47 -5.72 24.44
CA SER A 66 -10.06 -7.02 24.75
C SER A 66 -11.40 -7.13 24.03
N ASN A 67 -11.75 -8.30 23.50
CA ASN A 67 -13.10 -8.52 22.97
C ASN A 67 -14.11 -8.89 24.07
N LEU A 68 -15.39 -9.12 23.72
CA LEU A 68 -16.43 -9.58 24.66
C LEU A 68 -16.04 -10.85 25.45
N SER A 69 -15.15 -11.67 24.90
CA SER A 69 -14.65 -12.90 25.52
C SER A 69 -13.37 -12.71 26.34
N GLY A 70 -12.91 -11.47 26.54
CA GLY A 70 -11.70 -11.15 27.30
C GLY A 70 -10.38 -11.49 26.59
N LYS A 71 -10.41 -11.92 25.32
CA LYS A 71 -9.19 -12.23 24.57
C LYS A 71 -8.57 -10.97 23.99
N VAL A 72 -7.26 -10.85 24.18
CA VAL A 72 -6.41 -9.84 23.57
C VAL A 72 -6.27 -10.19 22.08
N LYS A 73 -6.67 -9.28 21.19
CA LYS A 73 -6.59 -9.47 19.75
C LYS A 73 -5.72 -8.39 19.11
N PRO A 74 -4.42 -8.66 18.85
CA PRO A 74 -3.60 -7.76 18.07
C PRO A 74 -4.12 -7.71 16.63
N THR A 75 -3.73 -6.68 15.89
CA THR A 75 -3.98 -6.64 14.46
C THR A 75 -2.73 -7.14 13.75
N ILE A 76 -2.86 -8.27 13.04
CA ILE A 76 -1.77 -8.92 12.34
C ILE A 76 -2.12 -8.92 10.86
N ILE A 77 -1.26 -8.31 10.07
CA ILE A 77 -1.36 -8.26 8.62
C ILE A 77 -0.12 -8.97 8.09
N GLY A 78 -0.31 -10.01 7.31
CA GLY A 78 0.75 -10.86 6.77
C GLY A 78 1.57 -10.18 5.67
N ASP A 79 2.28 -11.00 4.92
CA ASP A 79 3.14 -10.60 3.80
C ASP A 79 2.33 -10.46 2.50
N ARG A 80 2.73 -9.54 1.62
CA ARG A 80 2.12 -9.31 0.30
C ARG A 80 0.61 -9.05 0.37
N VAL A 81 0.15 -8.47 1.46
CA VAL A 81 -1.25 -8.08 1.63
C VAL A 81 -1.48 -6.72 0.97
N THR A 82 -2.61 -6.59 0.28
CA THR A 82 -3.08 -5.31 -0.23
C THR A 82 -4.30 -4.85 0.55
N VAL A 83 -4.16 -3.77 1.30
CA VAL A 83 -5.26 -3.13 2.04
C VAL A 83 -5.64 -1.85 1.30
N GLY A 84 -6.79 -1.89 0.64
CA GLY A 84 -7.31 -0.83 -0.21
C GLY A 84 -7.68 0.44 0.53
N HIS A 85 -7.78 1.56 -0.21
CA HIS A 85 -8.04 2.89 0.34
C HIS A 85 -9.23 2.94 1.31
N SER A 86 -9.09 3.72 2.37
CA SER A 86 -10.14 3.93 3.39
C SER A 86 -10.65 2.64 4.04
N ALA A 87 -9.87 1.56 4.02
CA ALA A 87 -10.23 0.35 4.76
C ALA A 87 -10.06 0.56 6.26
N VAL A 88 -10.93 -0.06 7.04
CA VAL A 88 -10.89 -0.01 8.51
C VAL A 88 -10.64 -1.41 9.04
N LEU A 89 -9.47 -1.62 9.63
CA LEU A 89 -9.05 -2.88 10.23
C LEU A 89 -9.01 -2.73 11.74
N HIS A 90 -9.80 -3.53 12.45
CA HIS A 90 -9.91 -3.45 13.90
C HIS A 90 -9.76 -4.83 14.55
N GLY A 91 -8.62 -5.07 15.21
CA GLY A 91 -8.37 -6.31 15.98
C GLY A 91 -8.48 -7.60 15.17
N CYS A 92 -8.01 -7.59 13.92
CA CYS A 92 -8.17 -8.68 12.96
C CYS A 92 -6.84 -9.35 12.56
N THR A 93 -6.92 -10.55 11.99
CA THR A 93 -5.80 -11.24 11.35
C THR A 93 -6.06 -11.32 9.85
N VAL A 94 -5.16 -10.76 9.06
CA VAL A 94 -5.16 -10.88 7.60
C VAL A 94 -3.90 -11.67 7.25
N GLU A 95 -4.07 -12.87 6.75
CA GLU A 95 -2.96 -13.74 6.37
C GLU A 95 -2.29 -13.27 5.07
N ASN A 96 -1.24 -13.97 4.66
CA ASN A 96 -0.42 -13.60 3.51
C ASN A 96 -1.22 -13.59 2.21
N GLU A 97 -0.83 -12.73 1.26
CA GLU A 97 -1.40 -12.70 -0.10
C GLU A 97 -2.93 -12.51 -0.11
N ALA A 98 -3.50 -11.94 0.96
CA ALA A 98 -4.91 -11.58 1.02
C ALA A 98 -5.15 -10.17 0.46
N PHE A 99 -6.38 -9.92 0.05
CA PHE A 99 -6.80 -8.64 -0.50
C PHE A 99 -7.98 -8.05 0.29
N VAL A 100 -7.81 -6.86 0.84
CA VAL A 100 -8.88 -6.11 1.51
C VAL A 100 -9.27 -4.94 0.62
N GLY A 101 -10.49 -4.95 0.10
CA GLY A 101 -10.98 -3.95 -0.83
C GLY A 101 -11.14 -2.57 -0.22
N MET A 102 -11.20 -1.57 -1.09
CA MET A 102 -11.38 -0.17 -0.71
C MET A 102 -12.65 0.02 0.13
N GLY A 103 -12.56 0.78 1.22
CA GLY A 103 -13.68 1.08 2.11
C GLY A 103 -14.21 -0.14 2.87
N ALA A 104 -13.55 -1.30 2.81
CA ALA A 104 -13.95 -2.47 3.59
C ALA A 104 -13.67 -2.25 5.08
N THR A 105 -14.53 -2.80 5.94
CA THR A 105 -14.43 -2.73 7.39
C THR A 105 -14.35 -4.14 7.97
N LEU A 106 -13.24 -4.46 8.65
CA LEU A 106 -13.03 -5.71 9.37
C LEU A 106 -13.16 -5.45 10.87
N LEU A 107 -14.10 -6.14 11.52
CA LEU A 107 -14.31 -6.05 12.96
C LEU A 107 -13.46 -7.06 13.74
N ASP A 108 -13.56 -6.98 15.07
CA ASP A 108 -12.77 -7.75 16.01
C ASP A 108 -12.76 -9.25 15.71
N GLY A 109 -11.58 -9.83 15.64
CA GLY A 109 -11.42 -11.27 15.47
C GLY A 109 -11.66 -11.82 14.09
N VAL A 110 -11.91 -10.96 13.10
CA VAL A 110 -11.96 -11.39 11.72
C VAL A 110 -10.63 -12.03 11.34
N VAL A 111 -10.72 -13.19 10.67
CA VAL A 111 -9.58 -13.84 10.04
C VAL A 111 -9.83 -13.89 8.55
N VAL A 112 -8.99 -13.21 7.77
CA VAL A 112 -8.96 -13.31 6.31
C VAL A 112 -7.82 -14.25 5.96
N GLU A 113 -8.14 -15.44 5.47
CA GLU A 113 -7.14 -16.46 5.17
C GLU A 113 -6.33 -16.13 3.92
N THR A 114 -5.23 -16.87 3.75
CA THR A 114 -4.30 -16.72 2.64
C THR A 114 -5.04 -16.77 1.31
N ASN A 115 -4.73 -15.86 0.37
CA ASN A 115 -5.41 -15.77 -0.92
C ASN A 115 -6.95 -15.59 -0.82
N ALA A 116 -7.47 -14.98 0.24
CA ALA A 116 -8.87 -14.57 0.32
C ALA A 116 -9.05 -13.08 -0.01
N MET A 117 -10.25 -12.71 -0.47
CA MET A 117 -10.58 -11.34 -0.86
C MET A 117 -11.81 -10.83 -0.14
N VAL A 118 -11.68 -9.66 0.48
CA VAL A 118 -12.80 -8.85 0.94
C VAL A 118 -13.09 -7.79 -0.12
N ALA A 119 -14.29 -7.78 -0.68
CA ALA A 119 -14.70 -6.83 -1.71
C ALA A 119 -14.83 -5.40 -1.15
N ALA A 120 -14.81 -4.42 -2.06
CA ALA A 120 -14.96 -3.02 -1.70
C ALA A 120 -16.26 -2.76 -0.92
N GLY A 121 -16.19 -1.89 0.10
CA GLY A 121 -17.32 -1.50 0.94
C GLY A 121 -17.91 -2.61 1.82
N ALA A 122 -17.28 -3.78 1.88
CA ALA A 122 -17.80 -4.89 2.68
C ALA A 122 -17.64 -4.64 4.19
N LEU A 123 -18.62 -5.06 4.98
CA LEU A 123 -18.53 -5.05 6.45
C LEU A 123 -18.47 -6.48 6.97
N VAL A 124 -17.29 -6.91 7.40
CA VAL A 124 -17.05 -8.25 7.94
C VAL A 124 -17.28 -8.23 9.45
N ARG A 125 -18.23 -9.05 9.91
CA ARG A 125 -18.64 -9.10 11.31
C ARG A 125 -17.60 -9.78 12.20
N GLN A 126 -17.68 -9.53 13.50
CA GLN A 126 -16.76 -10.08 14.50
C GLN A 126 -16.62 -11.61 14.36
N ASP A 127 -15.41 -12.10 14.65
CA ASP A 127 -15.06 -13.53 14.69
C ASP A 127 -15.34 -14.31 13.37
N THR A 128 -15.60 -13.60 12.26
CA THR A 128 -15.79 -14.23 10.95
C THR A 128 -14.46 -14.72 10.41
N ARG A 129 -14.40 -15.99 10.01
CA ARG A 129 -13.28 -16.55 9.25
C ARG A 129 -13.67 -16.63 7.78
N ILE A 130 -12.94 -15.90 6.94
CA ILE A 130 -13.08 -15.91 5.49
C ILE A 130 -12.11 -16.96 4.95
N PRO A 131 -12.60 -18.06 4.33
CA PRO A 131 -11.76 -19.13 3.84
C PRO A 131 -10.86 -18.71 2.68
N SER A 132 -9.72 -19.40 2.55
CA SER A 132 -8.79 -19.24 1.43
C SER A 132 -9.48 -19.37 0.06
N GLY A 133 -9.08 -18.52 -0.89
CA GLY A 133 -9.60 -18.52 -2.27
C GLY A 133 -11.03 -18.03 -2.40
N GLU A 134 -11.61 -17.39 -1.39
CA GLU A 134 -13.00 -16.87 -1.44
C GLU A 134 -13.06 -15.35 -1.56
N VAL A 135 -14.06 -14.87 -2.30
CA VAL A 135 -14.45 -13.47 -2.35
C VAL A 135 -15.68 -13.25 -1.48
N TRP A 136 -15.57 -12.37 -0.50
CA TRP A 136 -16.65 -12.00 0.40
C TRP A 136 -16.99 -10.52 0.24
N GLY A 137 -18.28 -10.18 0.21
CA GLY A 137 -18.72 -8.80 0.02
C GLY A 137 -20.09 -8.48 0.61
N GLY A 138 -20.42 -7.19 0.67
CA GLY A 138 -21.68 -6.67 1.20
C GLY A 138 -21.64 -6.27 2.68
N ASN A 139 -22.75 -5.75 3.17
CA ASN A 139 -22.94 -5.35 4.57
C ASN A 139 -24.25 -5.96 5.10
N PRO A 140 -24.20 -7.01 5.94
CA PRO A 140 -22.99 -7.71 6.40
C PRO A 140 -22.39 -8.62 5.31
N ALA A 141 -21.06 -8.77 5.31
CA ALA A 141 -20.33 -9.52 4.30
C ALA A 141 -20.78 -11.00 4.21
N ARG A 142 -20.88 -11.52 2.99
CA ARG A 142 -21.21 -12.91 2.68
C ARG A 142 -20.31 -13.41 1.56
N PHE A 143 -20.13 -14.72 1.50
CA PHE A 143 -19.52 -15.38 0.36
C PHE A 143 -20.26 -14.99 -0.92
N LEU A 144 -19.48 -14.59 -1.93
CA LEU A 144 -19.98 -14.27 -3.27
C LEU A 144 -19.60 -15.36 -4.26
N ARG A 145 -18.30 -15.68 -4.34
CA ARG A 145 -17.72 -16.64 -5.27
C ARG A 145 -16.32 -17.04 -4.84
N LYS A 146 -15.76 -18.04 -5.53
CA LYS A 146 -14.32 -18.37 -5.46
C LYS A 146 -13.51 -17.41 -6.35
N LEU A 147 -12.27 -17.16 -5.96
CA LEU A 147 -11.27 -16.49 -6.77
C LEU A 147 -10.80 -17.41 -7.89
N THR A 148 -10.38 -16.82 -9.01
CA THR A 148 -9.66 -17.57 -10.06
C THR A 148 -8.16 -17.58 -9.78
N ASP A 149 -7.43 -18.49 -10.42
CA ASP A 149 -5.97 -18.58 -10.28
C ASP A 149 -5.26 -17.31 -10.78
N GLU A 150 -5.81 -16.66 -11.81
CA GLU A 150 -5.29 -15.40 -12.32
C GLU A 150 -5.46 -14.27 -11.31
N GLU A 151 -6.60 -14.21 -10.61
CA GLU A 151 -6.85 -13.20 -9.57
C GLU A 151 -5.90 -13.38 -8.38
N MET A 152 -5.62 -14.63 -7.97
CA MET A 152 -4.66 -14.91 -6.90
C MET A 152 -3.23 -14.52 -7.30
N LYS A 153 -2.81 -14.81 -8.54
CA LYS A 153 -1.50 -14.36 -9.07
C LYS A 153 -1.39 -12.84 -9.10
N PHE A 154 -2.48 -12.15 -9.46
CA PHE A 154 -2.51 -10.69 -9.50
C PHE A 154 -2.27 -10.06 -8.12
N PHE A 155 -2.62 -10.71 -7.00
CA PHE A 155 -2.34 -10.17 -5.66
C PHE A 155 -0.83 -10.01 -5.40
N VAL A 156 -0.03 -11.01 -5.79
CA VAL A 156 1.43 -10.98 -5.66
C VAL A 156 2.05 -9.92 -6.58
N GLU A 157 1.56 -9.84 -7.82
CA GLU A 157 2.00 -8.81 -8.77
C GLU A 157 1.65 -7.40 -8.27
N SER A 158 0.44 -7.21 -7.75
CA SER A 158 -0.01 -5.95 -7.17
C SER A 158 0.86 -5.53 -5.99
N ALA A 159 1.17 -6.44 -5.07
CA ALA A 159 2.07 -6.17 -3.95
C ALA A 159 3.48 -5.73 -4.42
N THR A 160 4.02 -6.39 -5.45
CA THR A 160 5.31 -6.03 -6.05
C THR A 160 5.26 -4.64 -6.70
N ASN A 161 4.21 -4.36 -7.47
CA ASN A 161 4.01 -3.07 -8.13
C ASN A 161 3.91 -1.92 -7.12
N TYR A 162 3.18 -2.11 -6.02
CA TYR A 162 3.10 -1.12 -4.95
C TYR A 162 4.42 -0.97 -4.20
N SER A 163 5.20 -2.04 -4.01
CA SER A 163 6.54 -1.95 -3.42
C SER A 163 7.48 -1.10 -4.29
N ASN A 164 7.44 -1.27 -5.61
CA ASN A 164 8.22 -0.44 -6.54
C ASN A 164 7.76 1.01 -6.55
N LEU A 165 6.44 1.25 -6.59
CA LEU A 165 5.88 2.60 -6.55
C LEU A 165 6.21 3.31 -5.23
N ALA A 166 6.18 2.57 -4.13
CA ALA A 166 6.56 3.08 -2.81
C ALA A 166 8.01 3.58 -2.76
N GLN A 167 8.95 2.92 -3.47
CA GLN A 167 10.33 3.40 -3.56
C GLN A 167 10.43 4.74 -4.31
N VAL A 168 9.68 4.90 -5.39
CA VAL A 168 9.60 6.18 -6.14
C VAL A 168 9.04 7.28 -5.24
N HIS A 169 7.96 6.99 -4.49
CA HIS A 169 7.42 7.96 -3.54
C HIS A 169 8.42 8.24 -2.40
N ALA A 170 9.14 7.23 -1.90
CA ALA A 170 10.14 7.44 -0.86
C ALA A 170 11.25 8.39 -1.34
N SER A 171 11.75 8.22 -2.57
CA SER A 171 12.77 9.11 -3.13
C SER A 171 12.24 10.53 -3.33
N GLU A 172 11.01 10.71 -3.82
CA GLU A 172 10.43 12.05 -4.00
C GLU A 172 10.14 12.76 -2.67
N ASN A 173 9.61 12.06 -1.66
CA ASN A 173 9.28 12.67 -0.36
C ASN A 173 10.52 12.92 0.53
N ALA A 174 11.67 12.33 0.22
CA ALA A 174 12.92 12.54 0.96
C ALA A 174 13.67 13.80 0.54
N LYS A 175 13.31 14.42 -0.59
CA LYS A 175 14.00 15.60 -1.14
C LYS A 175 13.87 16.80 -0.23
N ASN A 176 14.96 17.55 -0.10
CA ASN A 176 14.94 18.83 0.58
C ASN A 176 14.44 19.96 -0.34
N PHE A 177 14.21 21.15 0.23
CA PHE A 177 13.66 22.29 -0.51
C PHE A 177 14.53 22.72 -1.70
N ASP A 178 15.85 22.74 -1.54
CA ASP A 178 16.78 23.20 -2.58
C ASP A 178 16.82 22.21 -3.76
N GLU A 179 16.83 20.91 -3.46
CA GLU A 179 16.72 19.84 -4.47
C GLU A 179 15.42 19.95 -5.26
N ILE A 180 14.29 20.20 -4.58
CA ILE A 180 12.99 20.36 -5.22
C ILE A 180 12.99 21.57 -6.17
N GLU A 181 13.49 22.73 -5.72
CA GLU A 181 13.55 23.91 -6.58
C GLU A 181 14.52 23.74 -7.75
N PHE A 182 15.66 23.07 -7.54
CA PHE A 182 16.60 22.75 -8.61
C PHE A 182 15.98 21.83 -9.66
N GLU A 183 15.34 20.73 -9.24
CA GLU A 183 14.65 19.81 -10.16
C GLU A 183 13.53 20.51 -10.92
N LYS A 184 12.77 21.38 -10.28
CA LYS A 184 11.71 22.17 -10.92
C LYS A 184 12.27 23.07 -12.02
N VAL A 185 13.42 23.71 -11.80
CA VAL A 185 14.11 24.50 -12.83
C VAL A 185 14.57 23.60 -13.98
N LEU A 186 15.16 22.44 -13.68
CA LEU A 186 15.56 21.48 -14.71
C LEU A 186 14.35 21.01 -15.51
N ARG A 187 13.28 20.53 -14.86
CA ARG A 187 12.04 20.10 -15.51
C ARG A 187 11.47 21.20 -16.41
N LYS A 188 11.47 22.47 -15.98
CA LYS A 188 11.03 23.59 -16.82
C LYS A 188 11.95 23.84 -18.02
N LYS A 189 13.26 23.72 -17.84
CA LYS A 189 14.25 23.82 -18.94
C LYS A 189 14.06 22.69 -19.96
N PHE A 190 13.76 21.48 -19.49
CA PHE A 190 13.56 20.29 -20.31
C PHE A 190 12.13 20.12 -20.86
N ALA A 191 11.12 20.74 -20.25
CA ALA A 191 9.72 20.69 -20.72
C ALA A 191 9.48 21.51 -22.00
N ASN A 192 10.30 22.53 -22.26
CA ASN A 192 10.23 23.35 -23.47
C ASN A 192 10.95 22.71 -24.67
N HIS A 193 11.27 21.41 -24.61
CA HIS A 193 11.92 20.69 -25.71
C HIS A 193 10.90 20.43 -26.82
N ASN A 194 10.87 21.35 -27.78
CA ASN A 194 10.20 21.14 -29.05
C ASN A 194 11.25 20.53 -30.00
N GLU A 195 11.15 19.22 -30.28
CA GLU A 195 12.10 18.49 -31.13
C GLU A 195 12.31 19.20 -32.50
N ASP A 196 11.28 19.88 -32.99
CA ASP A 196 11.32 20.67 -34.23
C ASP A 196 12.27 21.89 -34.15
N TYR A 197 12.42 22.52 -32.98
CA TYR A 197 13.30 23.68 -32.81
C TYR A 197 14.77 23.27 -32.66
N ASP A 198 15.02 22.18 -31.92
CA ASP A 198 16.37 21.68 -31.66
C ASP A 198 16.96 20.98 -32.89
N SER A 199 16.14 20.30 -33.71
CA SER A 199 16.55 19.71 -34.99
C SER A 199 16.91 20.77 -36.04
N MET A 200 16.19 21.90 -36.09
CA MET A 200 16.51 23.04 -36.96
C MET A 200 17.87 23.66 -36.64
N LEU A 201 18.33 23.56 -35.39
CA LEU A 201 19.63 24.07 -34.93
C LEU A 201 20.75 23.00 -34.94
N GLY A 202 20.44 21.75 -35.28
CA GLY A 202 21.40 20.64 -35.32
C GLY A 202 22.01 20.28 -33.96
N VAL A 203 21.31 20.58 -32.86
CA VAL A 203 21.81 20.35 -31.50
C VAL A 203 21.15 19.11 -30.91
N VAL A 204 21.95 18.07 -30.64
CA VAL A 204 21.51 16.93 -29.82
C VAL A 204 21.84 17.25 -28.37
N ARG A 205 20.84 17.30 -27.49
CA ARG A 205 21.04 17.53 -26.04
C ARG A 205 20.52 16.32 -25.26
N GLU A 206 21.40 15.68 -24.49
CA GLU A 206 21.06 14.51 -23.65
C GLU A 206 20.27 14.92 -22.40
N VAL A 207 19.27 14.10 -22.04
CA VAL A 207 18.52 14.25 -20.77
C VAL A 207 19.42 13.78 -19.63
N PRO A 208 19.58 14.58 -18.55
CA PRO A 208 20.36 14.15 -17.38
C PRO A 208 19.81 12.85 -16.78
N PRO A 209 20.67 11.89 -16.39
CA PRO A 209 20.24 10.61 -15.81
C PRO A 209 19.26 10.75 -14.64
N GLU A 210 19.34 11.86 -13.89
CA GLU A 210 18.55 12.16 -12.69
C GLU A 210 17.06 12.41 -12.99
N LEU A 211 16.68 12.58 -14.25
CA LEU A 211 15.29 12.80 -14.70
C LEU A 211 14.68 11.58 -15.40
N VAL A 212 15.42 10.48 -15.54
CA VAL A 212 14.96 9.27 -16.19
C VAL A 212 14.12 8.46 -15.19
N LEU A 213 12.83 8.29 -15.49
CA LEU A 213 11.97 7.39 -14.72
C LEU A 213 12.50 5.95 -14.84
N PRO A 214 12.43 5.11 -13.78
CA PRO A 214 12.83 3.71 -13.86
C PRO A 214 12.08 3.00 -15.00
N ASP A 215 12.82 2.26 -15.84
CA ASP A 215 12.27 1.57 -17.03
C ASP A 215 11.06 0.67 -16.70
N THR A 216 10.95 0.19 -15.46
CA THR A 216 9.84 -0.62 -14.96
C THR A 216 8.49 0.09 -14.91
N MET A 217 8.45 1.42 -15.06
CA MET A 217 7.23 2.24 -15.05
C MET A 217 6.74 2.61 -16.46
N LEU A 218 7.54 2.35 -17.50
CA LEU A 218 7.16 2.58 -18.88
C LEU A 218 6.51 1.30 -19.42
N ARG A 219 5.17 1.27 -19.46
CA ARG A 219 4.47 0.28 -20.31
C ARG A 219 4.97 0.49 -21.74
N GLU A 220 5.54 -0.57 -22.34
CA GLU A 220 5.77 -0.64 -23.77
C GLU A 220 4.47 -0.20 -24.47
N LYS A 221 4.48 0.99 -25.09
CA LYS A 221 3.41 1.39 -26.01
C LYS A 221 3.48 0.41 -27.16
N SER A 222 2.62 -0.61 -27.10
CA SER A 222 2.34 -1.53 -28.19
C SER A 222 2.20 -0.74 -29.49
N LEU A 223 3.17 -0.90 -30.39
CA LEU A 223 3.10 -0.48 -31.78
C LEU A 223 1.83 -1.09 -32.39
N LYS A 224 0.83 -0.25 -32.71
CA LYS A 224 -0.23 -0.68 -33.63
C LYS A 224 0.38 -0.76 -35.03
N PRO A 225 0.27 -1.89 -35.75
CA PRO A 225 0.61 -1.90 -37.16
C PRO A 225 -0.46 -1.10 -37.92
N SER A 226 -0.01 -0.10 -38.68
CA SER A 226 -0.82 0.64 -39.64
C SER A 226 -1.31 -0.31 -40.74
N GLN A 227 -2.63 -0.35 -40.96
CA GLN A 227 -3.23 -0.73 -42.26
C GLN A 227 -3.33 0.51 -43.14
#